data_AF-A0A3A8L4Y4-F1
#
_entry.id   AF-A0A3A8L4Y4-F1
#
_cell.length_a   1.000
_cell.length_b   1.000
_cell.length_c   1.000
_cell.angle_alpha   90.00
_cell.angle_beta   90.00
_cell.angle_gamma   90.00
#
_symmetry.space_group_name_H-M   'P 1'
#
loop_
_entity.id
_entity.type
_entity.pdbx_description
1 polymer ?
#
loop_
_entity_poly.entity_id
_entity_poly.type
_entity_poly.pdbx_seq_one_letter_code
_entity_poly.pdbx_strand_id
1 'polypeptide(L)'
;MQSLRALPRGAGPGALRDLTTLLEAAVDADDDVDLCFRDELIRVLGPVMGEDTPVTVEDAAACATGVDAKVLVAMLPTLRAVLAQVRGLKVCFTREAVGVLSRAEALLQTAPVLRTREELEAALTTLCARLAAELSLLHAPVPIMAGEALPTARWLFGDGPPLRGTAVLELARGLDDFCRRAPLAGPDLEALRALARRADAERDTPGWPLLLERLRTVRPRLLPQKSLSPLERSLAGAAPRVTLGPPSLEALLR
;
A
#
# COMPACT_ATOMS: atom_id res chain seq x y z
N MET A 1 15.70 -22.36 23.21
CA MET A 1 15.92 -23.48 24.15
C MET A 1 14.84 -23.69 25.20
N GLN A 2 14.52 -22.73 26.08
CA GLN A 2 13.54 -22.93 27.15
C GLN A 2 12.14 -23.36 26.64
N SER A 3 11.67 -22.75 25.56
CA SER A 3 10.37 -23.09 24.96
C SER A 3 10.31 -24.52 24.38
N LEU A 4 11.41 -25.01 23.80
CA LEU A 4 11.50 -26.41 23.33
C LEU A 4 11.48 -27.40 24.51
N ARG A 5 12.18 -27.07 25.61
CA ARG A 5 12.18 -27.89 26.83
C ARG A 5 10.80 -28.00 27.48
N ALA A 6 9.96 -26.99 27.32
CA ALA A 6 8.59 -27.00 27.82
C ALA A 6 7.66 -27.95 27.03
N LEU A 7 8.01 -28.34 25.80
CA LEU A 7 7.20 -29.25 24.99
C LEU A 7 7.31 -30.70 25.50
N PRO A 8 6.20 -31.46 25.52
CA PRO A 8 6.24 -32.86 25.92
C PRO A 8 7.05 -33.71 24.94
N ARG A 9 7.57 -34.83 25.42
CA ARG A 9 8.23 -35.82 24.56
C ARG A 9 7.22 -36.37 23.55
N GLY A 10 7.59 -36.41 22.27
CA GLY A 10 6.70 -36.89 21.21
C GLY A 10 5.52 -35.97 20.88
N ALA A 11 5.61 -34.66 21.18
CA ALA A 11 4.58 -33.70 20.81
C ALA A 11 4.34 -33.61 19.28
N GLY A 12 5.34 -34.00 18.49
CA GLY A 12 5.28 -34.02 17.04
C GLY A 12 5.39 -32.63 16.39
N PRO A 13 5.38 -32.57 15.04
CA PRO A 13 5.68 -31.35 14.29
C PRO A 13 4.67 -30.22 14.50
N GLY A 14 3.42 -30.56 14.84
CA GLY A 14 2.39 -29.56 15.15
C GLY A 14 2.76 -28.65 16.32
N ALA A 15 3.53 -29.15 17.29
CA ALA A 15 3.95 -28.38 18.46
C ALA A 15 5.00 -27.30 18.13
N LEU A 16 5.70 -27.41 16.99
CA LEU A 16 6.65 -26.39 16.54
C LEU A 16 5.95 -25.16 15.96
N ARG A 17 4.68 -25.26 15.54
CA ARG A 17 3.93 -24.12 14.98
C ARG A 17 3.82 -22.97 15.97
N ASP A 18 3.62 -23.28 17.25
CA ASP A 18 3.56 -22.28 18.32
C ASP A 18 4.93 -21.63 18.61
N LEU A 19 6.01 -22.23 18.12
CA LEU A 19 7.39 -21.76 18.27
C LEU A 19 7.91 -21.06 17.00
N THR A 20 7.09 -20.91 15.95
CA THR A 20 7.51 -20.38 14.63
C THR A 20 8.29 -19.06 14.75
N THR A 21 7.80 -18.10 15.53
CA THR A 21 8.48 -16.80 15.72
C THR A 21 9.88 -16.95 16.32
N LEU A 22 10.05 -17.87 17.28
CA LEU A 22 11.33 -18.10 17.95
C LEU A 22 12.31 -18.86 17.04
N LEU A 23 11.80 -19.81 16.25
CA LEU A 23 12.59 -20.58 15.30
C LEU A 23 13.07 -19.68 14.15
N GLU A 24 12.18 -18.88 13.57
CA GLU A 24 12.56 -17.86 12.60
C GLU A 24 13.62 -16.91 13.19
N ALA A 25 13.47 -16.48 14.45
CA ALA A 25 14.45 -15.60 15.11
C ALA A 25 15.84 -16.25 15.20
N ALA A 26 15.89 -17.54 15.55
CA ALA A 26 17.12 -18.29 15.71
C ALA A 26 17.85 -18.55 14.37
N VAL A 27 17.14 -18.77 13.26
CA VAL A 27 17.77 -18.95 11.92
C VAL A 27 18.65 -17.77 11.51
N ASP A 28 18.30 -16.55 11.94
CA ASP A 28 18.99 -15.31 11.55
C ASP A 28 20.14 -14.95 12.48
N ALA A 29 20.15 -15.49 13.69
CA ALA A 29 21.24 -15.29 14.64
C ALA A 29 22.52 -16.02 14.19
N ASP A 30 22.41 -16.96 13.23
CA ASP A 30 23.49 -17.87 12.82
C ASP A 30 24.19 -18.49 14.05
N ASP A 31 23.39 -18.73 15.10
CA ASP A 31 23.87 -19.28 16.36
C ASP A 31 24.28 -20.73 16.06
N ASP A 32 25.59 -21.01 16.11
CA ASP A 32 26.15 -22.35 16.02
C ASP A 32 25.30 -23.29 16.89
N VAL A 33 24.61 -24.23 16.22
CA VAL A 33 23.58 -25.06 16.84
C VAL A 33 24.20 -25.86 17.99
N ASP A 34 23.90 -25.44 19.21
CA ASP A 34 24.24 -26.19 20.42
C ASP A 34 23.75 -27.63 20.26
N LEU A 35 24.60 -28.61 20.53
CA LEU A 35 24.23 -30.04 20.51
C LEU A 35 22.98 -30.29 21.37
N CYS A 36 22.78 -29.49 22.42
CA CYS A 36 21.57 -29.52 23.24
C CYS A 36 20.28 -29.22 22.45
N PHE A 37 20.32 -28.38 21.41
CA PHE A 37 19.15 -28.08 20.57
C PHE A 37 18.70 -29.30 19.77
N ARG A 38 19.68 -30.00 19.16
CA ARG A 38 19.43 -31.25 18.45
C ARG A 38 18.82 -32.32 19.35
N ASP A 39 19.36 -32.50 20.54
CA ASP A 39 18.84 -33.50 21.50
C ASP A 39 17.40 -33.20 21.91
N GLU A 40 17.07 -31.92 22.11
CA GLU A 40 15.69 -31.50 22.40
C GLU A 40 14.75 -31.71 21.21
N LEU A 41 15.17 -31.44 19.98
CA LEU A 41 14.37 -31.75 18.78
C LEU A 41 14.12 -33.25 18.65
N ILE A 42 15.13 -34.08 18.86
CA ILE A 42 14.99 -35.54 18.85
C ILE A 42 14.03 -35.99 19.96
N ARG A 43 14.09 -35.40 21.16
CA ARG A 43 13.16 -35.72 22.24
C ARG A 43 11.71 -35.37 21.87
N VAL A 44 11.48 -34.19 21.30
CA VAL A 44 10.13 -33.68 21.02
C VAL A 44 9.52 -34.31 19.77
N LEU A 45 10.31 -34.50 18.71
CA LEU A 45 9.84 -34.89 17.38
C LEU A 45 10.20 -36.33 17.00
N GLY A 46 11.34 -36.83 17.48
CA GLY A 46 11.87 -38.16 17.16
C GLY A 46 10.86 -39.31 17.31
N PRO A 47 10.05 -39.37 18.38
CA PRO A 47 9.05 -40.43 18.53
C PRO A 47 7.97 -40.46 17.42
N VAL A 48 7.78 -39.36 16.70
CA VAL A 48 6.76 -39.22 15.64
C VAL A 48 7.39 -39.21 14.25
N MET A 49 8.54 -38.56 14.10
CA MET A 49 9.19 -38.32 12.80
C MET A 49 10.30 -39.31 12.47
N GLY A 50 10.87 -40.01 13.46
CA GLY A 50 11.93 -40.98 13.22
C GLY A 50 13.15 -40.37 12.52
N GLU A 51 13.53 -40.93 11.38
CA GLU A 51 14.68 -40.49 10.56
C GLU A 51 14.48 -39.09 9.96
N ASP A 52 13.23 -38.64 9.77
CA ASP A 52 12.90 -37.33 9.21
C ASP A 52 12.97 -36.19 10.25
N THR A 53 13.42 -36.49 11.47
CA THR A 53 13.48 -35.51 12.56
C THR A 53 14.48 -34.40 12.22
N PRO A 54 14.07 -33.11 12.24
CA PRO A 54 14.99 -32.02 12.00
C PRO A 54 16.07 -32.00 13.08
N VAL A 55 17.31 -31.76 12.67
CA VAL A 55 18.48 -31.68 13.56
C VAL A 55 19.13 -30.30 13.59
N THR A 56 18.66 -29.39 12.71
CA THR A 56 19.11 -28.01 12.59
C THR A 56 17.97 -27.03 12.93
N VAL A 57 18.31 -25.78 13.20
CA VAL A 57 17.32 -24.72 13.48
C VAL A 57 16.52 -24.41 12.21
N GLU A 58 17.18 -24.42 11.05
CA GLU A 58 16.61 -24.20 9.73
C GLU A 58 15.59 -25.27 9.40
N ASP A 59 15.92 -26.55 9.61
CA ASP A 59 15.02 -27.66 9.35
C ASP A 59 13.84 -27.65 10.33
N ALA A 60 14.06 -27.26 11.58
CA ALA A 60 12.97 -27.11 12.55
C ALA A 60 12.04 -25.95 12.18
N ALA A 61 12.58 -24.82 11.71
CA ALA A 61 11.82 -23.68 11.22
C ALA A 61 11.03 -24.02 9.95
N ALA A 62 11.65 -24.77 9.04
CA ALA A 62 11.02 -25.32 7.83
C ALA A 62 9.87 -26.26 8.19
N CYS A 63 10.07 -27.16 9.16
CA CYS A 63 9.03 -28.06 9.66
C CYS A 63 7.86 -27.30 10.30
N ALA A 64 8.15 -26.23 11.06
CA ALA A 64 7.13 -25.40 11.70
C ALA A 64 6.28 -24.61 10.68
N THR A 65 6.93 -24.06 9.66
CA THR A 65 6.30 -23.19 8.65
C THR A 65 5.73 -23.95 7.46
N GLY A 66 6.18 -25.18 7.21
CA GLY A 66 5.88 -25.94 6.01
C GLY A 66 6.58 -25.43 4.75
N VAL A 67 7.62 -24.59 4.90
CA VAL A 67 8.43 -24.02 3.82
C VAL A 67 9.76 -24.77 3.73
N ASP A 68 10.31 -24.93 2.53
CA ASP A 68 11.64 -25.51 2.35
C ASP A 68 12.72 -24.68 3.08
N ALA A 69 13.62 -25.36 3.80
CA ALA A 69 14.65 -24.72 4.61
C ALA A 69 15.55 -23.77 3.80
N LYS A 70 15.91 -24.12 2.55
CA LYS A 70 16.74 -23.27 1.69
C LYS A 70 15.99 -22.01 1.28
N VAL A 71 14.70 -22.14 1.00
CA VAL A 71 13.84 -20.98 0.68
C VAL A 71 13.69 -20.08 1.90
N LEU A 72 13.51 -20.66 3.09
CA LEU A 72 13.41 -19.91 4.35
C LEU A 72 14.70 -19.12 4.61
N VAL A 73 15.87 -19.77 4.60
CA VAL A 73 17.19 -19.13 4.82
C VAL A 73 17.46 -18.03 3.79
N ALA A 74 17.08 -18.24 2.53
CA ALA A 74 17.27 -17.22 1.48
C ALA A 74 16.35 -16.00 1.64
N MET A 75 15.10 -16.19 2.07
CA MET A 75 14.08 -15.13 2.07
C MET A 75 13.95 -14.38 3.39
N LEU A 76 14.21 -15.04 4.52
CA LEU A 76 13.97 -14.50 5.85
C LEU A 76 14.79 -13.23 6.16
N PRO A 77 16.10 -13.14 5.82
CA PRO A 77 16.87 -11.91 6.04
C PRO A 77 16.31 -10.72 5.25
N THR A 78 15.89 -10.97 4.00
CA THR A 78 15.31 -9.94 3.12
C THR A 78 13.98 -9.43 3.68
N LEU A 79 13.10 -10.33 4.11
CA LEU A 79 11.81 -9.97 4.72
C LEU A 79 11.99 -9.13 5.99
N ARG A 80 12.94 -9.49 6.86
CA ARG A 80 13.23 -8.75 8.08
C ARG A 80 13.83 -7.38 7.83
N ALA A 81 14.79 -7.30 6.92
CA ALA A 81 15.41 -6.03 6.55
C ALA A 81 14.34 -5.04 6.05
N VAL A 82 13.42 -5.50 5.19
CA VAL A 82 12.31 -4.68 4.71
C VAL A 82 11.31 -4.37 5.81
N LEU A 83 10.95 -5.33 6.68
CA LEU A 83 10.09 -5.09 7.84
C LEU A 83 10.67 -4.02 8.78
N ALA A 84 11.98 -4.05 9.03
CA ALA A 84 12.67 -3.05 9.83
C ALA A 84 12.62 -1.66 9.17
N GLN A 85 12.86 -1.57 7.85
CA GLN A 85 12.72 -0.32 7.10
C GLN A 85 11.30 0.23 7.20
N VAL A 86 10.29 -0.63 6.98
CA VAL A 86 8.86 -0.27 7.05
C VAL A 86 8.48 0.22 8.44
N ARG A 87 8.86 -0.51 9.51
CA ARG A 87 8.62 -0.10 10.91
C ARG A 87 9.35 1.19 11.30
N GLY A 88 10.48 1.49 10.66
CA GLY A 88 11.24 2.71 10.86
C GLY A 88 10.65 3.97 10.22
N LEU A 89 9.63 3.84 9.34
CA LEU A 89 9.03 4.98 8.65
C LEU A 89 8.21 5.85 9.60
N LYS A 90 8.69 7.09 9.81
CA LYS A 90 7.97 8.11 10.61
C LYS A 90 6.92 8.86 9.79
N VAL A 91 7.24 9.15 8.53
CA VAL A 91 6.39 9.88 7.57
C VAL A 91 6.10 8.96 6.39
N CYS A 92 4.85 8.96 5.92
CA CYS A 92 4.43 8.04 4.87
C CYS A 92 4.53 8.68 3.48
N PHE A 93 4.21 9.97 3.36
CA PHE A 93 4.23 10.70 2.09
C PHE A 93 5.59 11.35 1.79
N THR A 94 6.60 10.53 1.48
CA THR A 94 7.88 10.97 0.91
C THR A 94 8.32 10.02 -0.19
N ARG A 95 9.20 10.46 -1.10
CA ARG A 95 9.71 9.61 -2.19
C ARG A 95 10.41 8.35 -1.66
N GLU A 96 11.20 8.51 -0.59
CA GLU A 96 11.90 7.39 0.06
C GLU A 96 10.92 6.41 0.71
N ALA A 97 9.96 6.91 1.49
CA ALA A 97 8.94 6.07 2.13
C ALA A 97 8.10 5.30 1.10
N VAL A 98 7.66 5.95 0.02
CA VAL A 98 6.95 5.30 -1.08
C VAL A 98 7.81 4.23 -1.74
N GLY A 99 9.11 4.47 -1.90
CA GLY A 99 10.07 3.46 -2.38
C GLY A 99 10.16 2.25 -1.46
N VAL A 100 10.26 2.45 -0.15
CA VAL A 100 10.27 1.36 0.86
C VAL A 100 8.97 0.55 0.82
N LEU A 101 7.81 1.22 0.86
CA LEU A 101 6.50 0.57 0.80
C LEU A 101 6.31 -0.20 -0.51
N SER A 102 6.88 0.30 -1.62
CA SER A 102 6.82 -0.37 -2.92
C SER A 102 7.64 -1.63 -2.98
N ARG A 103 8.85 -1.62 -2.41
CA ARG A 103 9.67 -2.83 -2.28
C ARG A 103 8.98 -3.86 -1.37
N ALA A 104 8.36 -3.40 -0.28
CA ALA A 104 7.58 -4.28 0.61
C ALA A 104 6.41 -4.95 -0.11
N GLU A 105 5.61 -4.20 -0.88
CA GLU A 105 4.52 -4.76 -1.69
C GLU A 105 5.03 -5.80 -2.69
N ALA A 106 6.09 -5.50 -3.43
CA ALA A 106 6.68 -6.43 -4.39
C ALA A 106 7.21 -7.70 -3.72
N LEU A 107 7.84 -7.58 -2.55
CA LEU A 107 8.37 -8.71 -1.80
C LEU A 107 7.26 -9.62 -1.27
N LEU A 108 6.13 -9.06 -0.82
CA LEU A 108 4.98 -9.85 -0.34
C LEU A 108 4.33 -10.71 -1.43
N GLN A 109 4.48 -10.35 -2.71
CA GLN A 109 3.96 -11.14 -3.85
C GLN A 109 4.75 -12.43 -4.09
N THR A 110 6.03 -12.46 -3.72
CA THR A 110 6.92 -13.60 -3.98
C THR A 110 7.34 -14.34 -2.72
N ALA A 111 7.12 -13.75 -1.54
CA ALA A 111 7.51 -14.34 -0.27
C ALA A 111 6.62 -15.55 0.12
N PRO A 112 7.24 -16.63 0.64
CA PRO A 112 6.49 -17.77 1.19
C PRO A 112 5.72 -17.39 2.45
N VAL A 113 4.72 -18.19 2.82
CA VAL A 113 3.92 -17.98 4.03
C VAL A 113 4.79 -18.21 5.26
N LEU A 114 5.30 -17.11 5.82
CA LEU A 114 6.14 -17.05 7.01
C LEU A 114 5.52 -16.08 8.02
N ARG A 115 5.85 -16.22 9.29
CA ARG A 115 5.36 -15.30 10.32
C ARG A 115 5.88 -13.88 10.07
N THR A 116 7.15 -13.75 9.70
CA THR A 116 7.74 -12.45 9.31
C THR A 116 7.02 -11.81 8.11
N ARG A 117 6.51 -12.61 7.16
CA ARG A 117 5.71 -12.10 6.02
C ARG A 117 4.38 -11.52 6.50
N GLU A 118 3.68 -12.21 7.39
CA GLU A 118 2.41 -11.71 7.98
C GLU A 118 2.62 -10.40 8.73
N GLU A 119 3.72 -10.28 9.49
CA GLU A 119 4.07 -9.05 10.18
C GLU A 119 4.35 -7.89 9.22
N LEU A 120 5.02 -8.16 8.10
CA LEU A 120 5.25 -7.18 7.04
C LEU A 120 3.96 -6.75 6.36
N GLU A 121 3.05 -7.68 6.09
CA GLU A 121 1.73 -7.41 5.49
C GLU A 121 0.86 -6.53 6.41
N ALA A 122 0.85 -6.81 7.72
CA ALA A 122 0.16 -5.99 8.70
C ALA A 122 0.76 -4.57 8.82
N ALA A 123 2.10 -4.48 8.84
CA ALA A 123 2.79 -3.19 8.89
C ALA A 123 2.54 -2.35 7.63
N LEU A 124 2.59 -2.98 6.45
CA LEU A 124 2.31 -2.33 5.17
C LEU A 124 0.87 -1.81 5.13
N THR A 125 -0.11 -2.62 5.52
CA THR A 125 -1.53 -2.22 5.56
C THR A 125 -1.74 -0.99 6.45
N THR A 126 -1.10 -0.97 7.62
CA THR A 126 -1.19 0.14 8.57
C THR A 126 -0.60 1.43 7.98
N LEU A 127 0.55 1.34 7.32
CA LEU A 127 1.20 2.51 6.73
C LEU A 127 0.51 2.99 5.45
N CYS A 128 -0.06 2.09 4.65
CA CYS A 128 -0.91 2.46 3.51
C CYS A 128 -2.18 3.20 3.96
N ALA A 129 -2.78 2.82 5.09
CA ALA A 129 -3.90 3.57 5.67
C ALA A 129 -3.49 4.97 6.13
N ARG A 130 -2.32 5.11 6.76
CA ARG A 130 -1.75 6.42 7.13
C ARG A 130 -1.43 7.27 5.89
N LEU A 131 -0.84 6.68 4.86
CA LEU A 131 -0.57 7.33 3.57
C LEU A 131 -1.87 7.81 2.91
N ALA A 132 -2.92 6.99 2.91
CA ALA A 132 -4.25 7.37 2.43
C ALA A 132 -4.80 8.60 3.17
N ALA A 133 -4.66 8.66 4.49
CA ALA A 133 -5.09 9.81 5.27
C ALA A 133 -4.28 11.08 4.92
N GLU A 134 -2.95 10.98 4.83
CA GLU A 134 -2.08 12.09 4.42
C GLU A 134 -2.43 12.60 3.01
N LEU A 135 -2.65 11.68 2.05
CA LEU A 135 -3.05 12.03 0.69
C LEU A 135 -4.46 12.61 0.62
N SER A 136 -5.41 12.09 1.40
CA SER A 136 -6.78 12.61 1.45
C SER A 136 -6.83 14.05 1.94
N LEU A 137 -5.93 14.44 2.87
CA LEU A 137 -5.79 15.83 3.31
C LEU A 137 -5.25 16.72 2.19
N LEU A 138 -4.30 16.23 1.38
CA LEU A 138 -3.73 16.96 0.25
C LEU A 138 -4.71 17.09 -0.93
N HIS A 139 -5.58 16.10 -1.10
CA HIS A 139 -6.53 16.01 -2.23
C HIS A 139 -7.97 16.30 -1.85
N ALA A 140 -8.20 16.89 -0.67
CA ALA A 140 -9.52 17.29 -0.23
C ALA A 140 -10.22 18.12 -1.34
N PRO A 141 -11.48 17.79 -1.69
CA PRO A 141 -12.42 16.96 -0.94
C PRO A 141 -12.47 15.47 -1.34
N VAL A 142 -11.56 14.98 -2.18
CA VAL A 142 -11.59 13.62 -2.71
C VAL A 142 -10.87 12.68 -1.74
N PRO A 143 -11.56 11.72 -1.11
CA PRO A 143 -10.93 10.78 -0.20
C PRO A 143 -10.13 9.74 -1.00
N ILE A 144 -8.93 9.42 -0.53
CA ILE A 144 -8.09 8.36 -1.11
C ILE A 144 -8.15 7.14 -0.19
N MET A 145 -8.52 5.99 -0.76
CA MET A 145 -8.63 4.74 -0.02
C MET A 145 -7.25 4.10 0.21
N ALA A 146 -7.11 3.30 1.28
CA ALA A 146 -5.84 2.65 1.64
C ALA A 146 -5.26 1.80 0.50
N GLY A 147 -6.11 1.09 -0.26
CA GLY A 147 -5.69 0.29 -1.41
C GLY A 147 -5.21 1.11 -2.62
N GLU A 148 -5.57 2.39 -2.69
CA GLU A 148 -5.21 3.31 -3.78
C GLU A 148 -4.05 4.23 -3.40
N ALA A 149 -3.69 4.28 -2.11
CA ALA A 149 -2.72 5.21 -1.55
C ALA A 149 -1.33 5.06 -2.17
N LEU A 150 -0.80 3.83 -2.18
CA LEU A 150 0.56 3.58 -2.66
C LEU A 150 0.70 3.82 -4.18
N PRO A 151 -0.21 3.31 -5.04
CA PRO A 151 -0.18 3.64 -6.46
C PRO A 151 -0.36 5.14 -6.72
N THR A 152 -1.20 5.85 -5.94
CA THR A 152 -1.40 7.29 -6.08
C THR A 152 -0.14 8.06 -5.73
N ALA A 153 0.53 7.68 -4.63
CA ALA A 153 1.76 8.30 -4.20
C ALA A 153 2.91 8.08 -5.21
N ARG A 154 3.05 6.87 -5.79
CA ARG A 154 4.02 6.59 -6.86
C ARG A 154 3.83 7.55 -8.04
N TRP A 155 2.60 7.67 -8.53
CA TRP A 155 2.28 8.55 -9.64
C TRP A 155 2.57 10.02 -9.32
N LEU A 156 2.24 10.51 -8.12
CA LEU A 156 2.57 11.87 -7.67
C LEU A 156 4.08 12.15 -7.66
N PHE A 157 4.91 11.13 -7.43
CA PHE A 157 6.37 11.22 -7.51
C PHE A 157 6.93 10.97 -8.92
N GLY A 158 6.06 10.79 -9.93
CA GLY A 158 6.45 10.57 -11.31
C GLY A 158 6.72 9.11 -11.68
N ASP A 159 6.41 8.17 -10.78
CA ASP A 159 6.64 6.75 -10.98
C ASP A 159 5.33 6.02 -11.33
N GLY A 160 5.28 5.36 -12.49
CA GLY A 160 4.15 4.53 -12.93
C GLY A 160 3.04 5.28 -13.69
N PRO A 161 2.06 4.54 -14.23
CA PRO A 161 0.97 5.12 -15.02
C PRO A 161 -0.03 5.88 -14.14
N PRO A 162 -0.72 6.91 -14.68
CA PRO A 162 -1.80 7.58 -13.96
C PRO A 162 -2.94 6.59 -13.69
N LEU A 163 -3.39 6.55 -12.43
CA LEU A 163 -4.54 5.73 -12.05
C LEU A 163 -5.83 6.29 -12.64
N ARG A 164 -6.86 5.45 -12.74
CA ARG A 164 -8.22 5.93 -13.03
C ARG A 164 -8.64 6.92 -11.94
N GLY A 165 -9.22 8.06 -12.32
CA GLY A 165 -9.60 9.13 -11.37
C GLY A 165 -8.48 10.13 -11.02
N THR A 166 -7.23 9.94 -11.48
CA THR A 166 -6.14 10.93 -11.28
C THR A 166 -6.48 12.33 -11.78
N ALA A 167 -7.24 12.43 -12.88
CA ALA A 167 -7.74 13.72 -13.37
C ALA A 167 -8.68 14.42 -12.37
N VAL A 168 -9.46 13.69 -11.55
CA VAL A 168 -10.25 14.26 -10.44
C VAL A 168 -9.31 14.81 -9.38
N LEU A 169 -8.27 14.05 -9.01
CA LEU A 169 -7.33 14.41 -7.95
C LEU A 169 -6.47 15.62 -8.33
N GLU A 170 -6.02 15.72 -9.59
CA GLU A 170 -5.34 16.92 -10.11
C GLU A 170 -6.27 18.12 -10.14
N LEU A 171 -7.53 17.93 -10.54
CA LEU A 171 -8.53 18.99 -10.56
C LEU A 171 -8.86 19.47 -9.15
N ALA A 172 -9.05 18.58 -8.18
CA ALA A 172 -9.27 18.92 -6.77
C ALA A 172 -8.11 19.74 -6.21
N ARG A 173 -6.87 19.32 -6.48
CA ARG A 173 -5.66 20.06 -6.10
C ARG A 173 -5.57 21.43 -6.79
N GLY A 174 -5.89 21.48 -8.08
CA GLY A 174 -5.92 22.73 -8.85
C GLY A 174 -7.00 23.70 -8.36
N LEU A 175 -8.15 23.20 -7.90
CA LEU A 175 -9.22 23.99 -7.30
C LEU A 175 -8.83 24.54 -5.93
N ASP A 176 -8.19 23.74 -5.07
CA ASP A 176 -7.74 24.21 -3.75
C ASP A 176 -6.62 25.25 -3.85
N ASP A 177 -5.62 25.02 -4.71
CA ASP A 177 -4.57 26.00 -5.01
C ASP A 177 -5.14 27.29 -5.63
N PHE A 178 -6.20 27.18 -6.43
CA PHE A 178 -6.94 28.32 -6.96
C PHE A 178 -7.71 29.07 -5.86
N CYS A 179 -8.47 28.37 -5.02
CA CYS A 179 -9.21 28.97 -3.90
C CYS A 179 -8.28 29.69 -2.91
N ARG A 180 -7.06 29.17 -2.72
CA ARG A 180 -6.01 29.85 -1.92
C ARG A 180 -5.50 31.13 -2.58
N ARG A 181 -5.57 31.27 -3.91
CA ARG A 181 -5.08 32.43 -4.68
C ARG A 181 -6.17 33.45 -5.01
N ALA A 182 -7.42 33.02 -5.11
CA ALA A 182 -8.58 33.87 -5.33
C ALA A 182 -9.69 33.40 -4.38
N PRO A 183 -10.01 34.16 -3.32
CA PRO A 183 -11.02 33.74 -2.35
C PRO A 183 -12.39 33.73 -3.03
N LEU A 184 -12.85 32.53 -3.39
CA LEU A 184 -14.22 32.32 -3.82
C LEU A 184 -15.19 32.53 -2.65
N ALA A 185 -16.43 32.90 -2.95
CA ALA A 185 -17.49 32.91 -1.96
C ALA A 185 -17.75 31.48 -1.45
N GLY A 186 -18.02 31.32 -0.15
CA GLY A 186 -18.23 30.01 0.49
C GLY A 186 -19.19 29.05 -0.25
N PRO A 187 -20.33 29.52 -0.79
CA PRO A 187 -21.26 28.67 -1.55
C PRO A 187 -20.67 28.09 -2.84
N ASP A 188 -19.90 28.87 -3.59
CA ASP A 188 -19.26 28.43 -4.84
C ASP A 188 -18.18 27.38 -4.56
N LEU A 189 -17.48 27.53 -3.44
CA LEU A 189 -16.47 26.59 -2.99
C LEU A 189 -17.09 25.24 -2.60
N GLU A 190 -18.23 25.25 -1.89
CA GLU A 190 -18.97 24.01 -1.58
C GLU A 190 -19.59 23.36 -2.83
N ALA A 191 -20.09 24.14 -3.77
CA ALA A 191 -20.56 23.65 -5.07
C ALA A 191 -19.45 22.91 -5.85
N LEU A 192 -18.26 23.50 -5.91
CA LEU A 192 -17.10 22.88 -6.53
C LEU A 192 -16.66 21.61 -5.79
N ARG A 193 -16.69 21.61 -4.46
CA ARG A 193 -16.38 20.43 -3.65
C ARG A 193 -17.39 19.29 -3.87
N ALA A 194 -18.68 19.61 -3.97
CA ALA A 194 -19.72 18.63 -4.24
C ALA A 194 -19.56 18.00 -5.62
N LEU A 195 -19.22 18.81 -6.63
CA LEU A 195 -18.98 18.34 -7.99
C LEU A 195 -17.74 17.42 -8.05
N ALA A 196 -16.65 17.78 -7.36
CA ALA A 196 -15.46 16.92 -7.25
C ALA A 196 -15.73 15.59 -6.53
N ARG A 197 -16.61 15.57 -5.52
CA ARG A 197 -17.04 14.31 -4.86
C ARG A 197 -17.89 13.45 -5.77
N ARG A 198 -18.82 14.05 -6.52
CA ARG A 198 -19.65 13.34 -7.52
C ARG A 198 -18.79 12.79 -8.66
N ALA A 199 -17.77 13.55 -9.06
CA ALA A 199 -16.76 13.16 -10.03
C ALA A 199 -16.03 11.87 -9.65
N ASP A 200 -15.54 11.82 -8.42
CA ASP A 200 -14.89 10.63 -7.89
C ASP A 200 -15.85 9.43 -7.77
N ALA A 201 -17.08 9.66 -7.28
CA ALA A 201 -18.09 8.59 -7.17
C ALA A 201 -18.50 8.00 -8.54
N GLU A 202 -18.48 8.82 -9.59
CA GLU A 202 -18.78 8.43 -10.97
C GLU A 202 -17.52 8.03 -11.77
N ARG A 203 -16.35 7.86 -11.13
CA ARG A 203 -15.08 7.56 -11.82
C ARG A 203 -15.12 6.29 -12.68
N ASP A 204 -15.98 5.34 -12.30
CA ASP A 204 -16.14 4.04 -12.94
C ASP A 204 -17.40 3.96 -13.85
N THR A 205 -18.16 5.06 -13.99
CA THR A 205 -19.35 5.11 -14.86
C THR A 205 -19.08 5.85 -16.19
N PRO A 206 -19.77 5.47 -17.27
CA PRO A 206 -19.59 6.08 -18.61
C PRO A 206 -19.99 7.56 -18.70
N GLY A 207 -20.61 8.14 -17.65
CA GLY A 207 -20.93 9.58 -17.55
C GLY A 207 -19.74 10.47 -17.18
N TRP A 208 -18.64 9.86 -16.74
CA TRP A 208 -17.38 10.52 -16.37
C TRP A 208 -16.88 11.60 -17.36
N PRO A 209 -16.88 11.36 -18.69
CA PRO A 209 -16.43 12.36 -19.66
C PRO A 209 -17.30 13.62 -19.67
N LEU A 210 -18.61 13.49 -19.43
CA LEU A 210 -19.54 14.62 -19.41
C LEU A 210 -19.31 15.52 -18.20
N LEU A 211 -19.03 14.92 -17.05
CA LEU A 211 -18.75 15.66 -15.81
C LEU A 211 -17.40 16.40 -15.89
N LEU A 212 -16.42 15.80 -16.56
CA LEU A 212 -15.11 16.41 -16.83
C LEU A 212 -15.24 17.57 -17.83
N GLU A 213 -16.08 17.44 -18.86
CA GLU A 213 -16.45 18.54 -19.77
C GLU A 213 -17.18 19.69 -19.03
N ARG A 214 -18.07 19.37 -18.08
CA ARG A 214 -18.72 20.37 -17.21
C ARG A 214 -17.69 21.12 -16.33
N LEU A 215 -16.72 20.41 -15.79
CA LEU A 215 -15.61 21.03 -15.03
C LEU A 215 -14.70 21.91 -15.92
N ARG A 216 -14.44 21.46 -17.16
CA ARG A 216 -13.70 22.24 -18.17
C ARG A 216 -14.42 23.51 -18.61
N THR A 217 -15.74 23.52 -18.65
CA THR A 217 -16.52 24.71 -19.03
C THR A 217 -16.63 25.74 -17.91
N VAL A 218 -16.48 25.32 -16.65
CA VAL A 218 -16.42 26.22 -15.48
C VAL A 218 -15.03 26.85 -15.31
N ARG A 219 -13.97 26.12 -15.66
CA ARG A 219 -12.56 26.55 -15.51
C ARG A 219 -12.21 27.93 -16.13
N PRO A 220 -12.61 28.28 -17.37
CA PRO A 220 -12.32 29.58 -17.99
C PRO A 220 -13.01 30.77 -17.31
N ARG A 221 -14.08 30.52 -16.55
CA ARG A 221 -14.78 31.56 -15.77
C ARG A 221 -14.09 31.83 -14.43
N LEU A 222 -13.23 30.92 -13.98
CA LEU A 222 -12.51 30.99 -12.71
C LEU A 222 -11.02 31.37 -12.89
N LEU A 223 -10.35 30.97 -13.97
CA LEU A 223 -8.91 31.22 -14.19
C LEU A 223 -8.63 32.22 -15.34
N PRO A 224 -7.63 33.12 -15.20
CA PRO A 224 -7.06 33.81 -16.36
C PRO A 224 -6.40 32.81 -17.31
N GLN A 225 -6.62 32.97 -18.61
CA GLN A 225 -6.16 32.06 -19.67
C GLN A 225 -4.63 31.94 -19.69
N LYS A 226 -4.09 30.86 -19.12
CA LYS A 226 -2.75 30.35 -19.43
C LYS A 226 -2.86 29.12 -20.32
N SER A 227 -1.84 28.91 -21.14
CA SER A 227 -1.72 27.78 -22.06
C SER A 227 -1.91 26.45 -21.32
N LEU A 228 -2.73 25.58 -21.91
CA LEU A 228 -3.10 24.28 -21.37
C LEU A 228 -1.86 23.42 -21.06
N SER A 229 -1.89 22.72 -19.93
CA SER A 229 -0.82 21.80 -19.52
C SER A 229 -0.65 20.66 -20.54
N PRO A 230 0.50 19.96 -20.58
CA PRO A 230 0.72 18.82 -21.49
C PRO A 230 -0.37 17.73 -21.38
N LEU A 231 -0.92 17.54 -20.17
CA LEU A 231 -2.01 16.62 -19.88
C LEU A 231 -3.33 17.07 -20.53
N GLU A 232 -3.62 18.36 -20.52
CA GLU A 232 -4.80 18.95 -21.16
C GLU A 232 -4.74 18.90 -22.69
N ARG A 233 -3.54 18.97 -23.28
CA ARG A 233 -3.32 18.72 -24.72
C ARG A 233 -3.55 17.26 -25.09
N SER A 234 -3.11 16.33 -24.26
CA SER A 234 -3.35 14.89 -24.48
C SER A 234 -4.84 14.52 -24.39
N LEU A 235 -5.63 15.28 -23.63
CA LEU A 235 -7.07 15.07 -23.48
C LEU A 235 -7.92 15.89 -24.47
N ALA A 236 -7.33 16.86 -25.19
CA ALA A 236 -7.99 17.71 -26.18
C ALA A 236 -8.09 17.08 -27.59
N GLY A 237 -7.79 15.78 -27.72
CA GLY A 237 -7.89 15.03 -28.98
C GLY A 237 -9.30 14.89 -29.57
N ALA A 238 -10.31 15.56 -29.01
CA ALA A 238 -11.65 15.67 -29.57
C ALA A 238 -11.97 17.16 -29.82
N ALA A 239 -12.31 17.49 -31.07
CA ALA A 239 -12.59 18.86 -31.49
C ALA A 239 -13.68 19.52 -30.61
N PRO A 240 -13.48 20.77 -30.16
CA PRO A 240 -14.40 21.43 -29.25
C PRO A 240 -15.70 21.76 -29.98
N ARG A 241 -16.80 21.11 -29.60
CA ARG A 241 -18.15 21.62 -29.90
C ARG A 241 -18.44 22.74 -28.92
N VAL A 242 -18.31 23.97 -29.38
CA VAL A 242 -18.70 25.16 -28.60
C VAL A 242 -20.23 25.16 -28.48
N THR A 243 -20.74 24.62 -27.38
CA THR A 243 -22.09 24.92 -26.91
C THR A 243 -21.97 25.99 -25.83
N LEU A 244 -22.71 27.09 -26.01
CA LEU A 244 -22.89 28.13 -25.00
C LEU A 244 -23.36 27.47 -23.70
N GLY A 245 -22.46 27.40 -22.72
CA GLY A 245 -22.69 26.76 -21.44
C GLY A 245 -23.74 27.51 -20.59
N PRO A 246 -24.41 26.81 -19.66
CA PRO A 246 -25.53 27.34 -18.90
C PRO A 246 -25.18 28.60 -18.07
N PRO A 247 -26.21 29.41 -17.73
CA PRO A 247 -26.03 30.76 -17.18
C PRO A 247 -25.63 30.81 -15.70
N SER A 248 -25.71 29.70 -14.95
CA SER A 248 -25.33 29.67 -13.52
C SER A 248 -24.66 28.36 -13.12
N LEU A 249 -23.86 28.43 -12.05
CA LEU A 249 -23.17 27.28 -11.44
C LEU A 249 -24.17 26.28 -10.84
N GLU A 250 -25.31 26.77 -10.31
CA GLU A 250 -26.44 25.92 -9.87
C GLU A 250 -27.05 25.07 -11.00
N ALA A 251 -27.05 25.57 -12.24
CA ALA A 251 -27.55 24.81 -13.39
C ALA A 251 -26.62 23.68 -13.82
N LEU A 252 -25.35 23.68 -13.39
CA LEU A 252 -24.39 22.60 -13.65
C LEU A 252 -24.47 21.47 -12.61
N LEU A 253 -25.05 21.75 -11.44
CA LEU A 253 -25.16 20.82 -10.30
C LEU A 253 -26.42 19.93 -10.35
N ARG A 254 -27.43 20.28 -11.16
CA ARG A 254 -28.57 19.41 -11.48
C ARG A 254 -28.17 18.37 -12.54
#